data_AF-K1WTQ4-F1
#
_entry.id   AF-K1WTQ4-F1
#
_cell.length_a   1.000
_cell.length_b   1.000
_cell.length_c   1.000
_cell.angle_alpha   90.00
_cell.angle_beta   90.00
_cell.angle_gamma   90.00
#
_symmetry.space_group_name_H-M   'P 1'
#
loop_
_entity.id
_entity.type
_entity.pdbx_description
1 polymer ?
#
loop_
_entity_poly.entity_id
_entity_poly.type
_entity_poly.pdbx_seq_one_letter_code
_entity_poly.pdbx_strand_id
1 'polypeptide(L)'
;MSTPQSLHHSLLRPVVLHILRAAGYHSTRPSVLDTLTDLAARYFILLAQTTVGHAAVNQDEPELALEISIQDVRMAMQDCGALGPEKCLEDQLWEGIEDTRGVDAFIQWAKGPRNHDIKRVALEGAEGAREDYLMGLLRRTKYLTLLIECSVEEKAFCGRRGL
;
A
#
# COMPACT_ATOMS: atom_id res chain seq x y z
N MET A 1 -25.18 -12.17 3.47
CA MET A 1 -23.99 -12.73 2.81
C MET A 1 -23.05 -11.56 2.56
N SER A 2 -21.90 -11.50 3.24
CA SER A 2 -20.91 -10.44 2.99
C SER A 2 -20.20 -10.72 1.67
N THR A 3 -20.36 -9.85 0.68
CA THR A 3 -19.57 -9.91 -0.56
C THR A 3 -18.10 -9.64 -0.22
N PRO A 4 -17.13 -10.19 -0.96
CA PRO A 4 -15.71 -9.92 -0.69
C PRO A 4 -15.40 -8.41 -0.67
N GLN A 5 -16.09 -7.63 -1.50
CA GLN A 5 -15.98 -6.16 -1.52
C GLN A 5 -16.38 -5.51 -0.18
N SER A 6 -17.39 -6.03 0.51
CA SER A 6 -17.82 -5.48 1.80
C SER A 6 -16.80 -5.74 2.90
N LEU A 7 -16.02 -6.83 2.80
CA LEU A 7 -14.94 -7.16 3.73
C LEU A 7 -13.74 -6.22 3.54
N HIS A 8 -13.28 -6.04 2.29
CA HIS A 8 -12.16 -5.13 2.00
C HIS A 8 -12.49 -3.69 2.40
N HIS A 9 -13.70 -3.23 2.12
CA HIS A 9 -14.15 -1.90 2.53
C HIS A 9 -14.18 -1.75 4.07
N SER A 10 -14.63 -2.78 4.78
CA SER A 10 -14.67 -2.78 6.25
C SER A 10 -13.27 -2.74 6.88
N LEU A 11 -12.26 -3.32 6.22
CA LEU A 11 -10.85 -3.27 6.68
C LEU A 11 -10.16 -1.95 6.35
N LEU A 12 -10.51 -1.32 5.22
CA LEU A 12 -9.94 -0.04 4.81
C LEU A 12 -10.47 1.13 5.64
N ARG A 13 -11.73 1.07 6.08
CA ARG A 13 -12.38 2.14 6.84
C ARG A 13 -11.60 2.56 8.12
N PRO A 14 -11.12 1.63 8.98
CA PRO A 14 -10.23 1.97 10.10
C PRO A 14 -8.90 2.61 9.68
N VAL A 15 -8.31 2.15 8.57
CA VAL A 15 -7.02 2.66 8.07
C VAL A 15 -7.15 4.12 7.63
N VAL A 16 -8.21 4.44 6.86
CA VAL A 16 -8.50 5.81 6.41
C VAL A 16 -8.76 6.73 7.62
N LEU A 17 -9.46 6.24 8.64
CA LEU A 17 -9.69 7.00 9.87
C LEU A 17 -8.37 7.33 10.60
N HIS A 18 -7.44 6.39 10.66
CA HIS A 18 -6.12 6.63 11.28
C HIS A 18 -5.28 7.63 10.49
N ILE A 19 -5.33 7.57 9.15
CA ILE A 19 -4.67 8.56 8.28
C ILE A 19 -5.25 9.96 8.53
N LEU A 20 -6.57 10.09 8.63
CA LEU A 20 -7.24 11.37 8.89
C LEU A 20 -6.87 11.94 10.26
N ARG A 21 -6.83 11.11 11.31
CA ARG A 21 -6.38 11.55 12.64
C ARG A 21 -4.93 12.02 12.63
N ALA A 22 -4.06 11.28 11.95
CA ALA A 22 -2.67 11.66 11.81
C ALA A 22 -2.46 12.96 11.00
N ALA A 23 -3.37 13.25 10.07
CA ALA A 23 -3.40 14.53 9.37
C ALA A 23 -3.98 15.69 10.22
N GLY A 24 -4.43 15.43 11.45
CA GLY A 24 -4.98 16.43 12.37
C GLY A 24 -6.51 16.55 12.35
N TYR A 25 -7.23 15.67 11.65
CA TYR A 25 -8.69 15.62 11.69
C TYR A 25 -9.19 14.80 12.89
N HIS A 26 -9.80 15.49 13.85
CA HIS A 26 -10.27 14.88 15.10
C HIS A 26 -11.72 14.36 15.00
N SER A 27 -12.49 14.81 14.01
CA SER A 27 -13.87 14.39 13.77
C SER A 27 -14.22 14.49 12.29
N THR A 28 -14.93 13.49 11.76
CA THR A 28 -15.37 13.43 10.37
C THR A 28 -16.73 12.76 10.28
N ARG A 29 -17.59 13.25 9.37
CA ARG A 29 -18.90 12.63 9.12
C ARG A 29 -18.72 11.21 8.55
N PRO A 30 -19.55 10.23 8.93
CA PRO A 30 -19.48 8.87 8.39
C PRO A 30 -19.52 8.81 6.85
N SER A 31 -20.31 9.69 6.21
CA SER A 31 -20.38 9.79 4.75
C SER A 31 -19.04 10.15 4.11
N VAL A 32 -18.27 11.06 4.70
CA VAL A 32 -16.95 11.46 4.19
C VAL A 32 -15.96 10.30 4.32
N LEU A 33 -15.98 9.61 5.46
CA LEU A 33 -15.13 8.45 5.68
C LEU A 33 -15.42 7.33 4.65
N ASP A 34 -16.68 7.07 4.36
CA ASP A 34 -17.08 6.05 3.38
C ASP A 34 -16.70 6.44 1.95
N THR A 35 -16.84 7.72 1.58
CA THR A 35 -16.38 8.21 0.28
C THR A 35 -14.86 8.11 0.10
N LEU A 36 -14.09 8.46 1.13
CA LEU A 36 -12.63 8.35 1.10
C LEU A 36 -12.17 6.88 1.08
N THR A 37 -12.89 6.01 1.77
CA THR A 37 -12.63 4.57 1.76
C THR A 37 -12.92 3.96 0.38
N ASP A 38 -13.99 4.38 -0.29
CA ASP A 38 -14.29 3.96 -1.67
C ASP A 38 -13.24 4.49 -2.66
N LEU A 39 -12.84 5.76 -2.53
CA LEU A 39 -11.80 6.36 -3.36
C LEU A 39 -10.45 5.64 -3.20
N ALA A 40 -10.06 5.35 -1.95
CA ALA A 40 -8.83 4.61 -1.67
C ALA A 40 -8.85 3.20 -2.28
N ALA A 41 -9.99 2.49 -2.18
CA ALA A 41 -10.14 1.18 -2.79
C ALA A 41 -9.99 1.23 -4.32
N ARG A 42 -10.64 2.20 -4.97
CA ARG A 42 -10.53 2.41 -6.43
C ARG A 42 -9.11 2.77 -6.84
N TYR A 43 -8.44 3.60 -6.05
CA TYR A 43 -7.04 3.99 -6.29
C TYR A 43 -6.09 2.79 -6.20
N PHE A 44 -6.26 1.90 -5.22
CA PHE A 44 -5.43 0.68 -5.14
C PHE A 44 -5.65 -0.26 -6.33
N ILE A 45 -6.88 -0.37 -6.81
CA ILE A 45 -7.19 -1.16 -8.02
C ILE A 45 -6.52 -0.53 -9.25
N LEU A 46 -6.63 0.78 -9.41
CA LEU A 46 -5.98 1.52 -10.50
C LEU A 46 -4.46 1.28 -10.47
N LEU A 47 -3.82 1.48 -9.31
CA LEU A 47 -2.37 1.30 -9.16
C LEU A 47 -1.93 -0.14 -9.48
N ALA A 48 -2.70 -1.14 -9.03
CA ALA A 48 -2.41 -2.54 -9.34
C ALA A 48 -2.54 -2.83 -10.85
N GLN A 49 -3.58 -2.31 -11.51
CA GLN A 49 -3.79 -2.49 -12.96
C GLN A 49 -2.68 -1.81 -13.77
N THR A 50 -2.30 -0.59 -13.41
CA THR A 50 -1.21 0.15 -14.06
C THR A 50 0.12 -0.57 -13.87
N THR A 51 0.39 -1.09 -12.67
CA THR A 51 1.61 -1.88 -12.38
C THR A 51 1.69 -3.12 -13.26
N VAL A 52 0.59 -3.88 -13.40
CA VAL A 52 0.53 -5.05 -14.29
C VAL A 52 0.73 -4.63 -15.75
N GLY A 53 0.15 -3.50 -16.16
CA GLY A 53 0.37 -2.95 -17.50
C GLY A 53 1.84 -2.65 -17.80
N HIS A 54 2.57 -2.09 -16.83
CA HIS A 54 4.00 -1.82 -16.97
C HIS A 54 4.85 -3.09 -16.96
N ALA A 55 4.58 -4.04 -16.06
CA ALA A 55 5.30 -5.32 -16.03
C ALA A 55 5.14 -6.09 -17.37
N ALA A 56 3.97 -6.02 -17.99
CA ALA A 56 3.74 -6.65 -19.30
C ALA A 56 4.53 -6.00 -20.45
N VAL A 57 4.98 -4.76 -20.31
CA VAL A 57 5.71 -4.00 -21.34
C VAL A 57 7.22 -4.02 -21.11
N ASN A 58 7.64 -4.05 -19.84
CA ASN A 58 9.05 -3.97 -19.46
C ASN A 58 9.81 -5.29 -19.60
N GLN A 59 9.13 -6.43 -19.47
CA GLN A 59 9.80 -7.73 -19.60
C GLN A 59 9.91 -8.15 -21.07
N ASP A 60 11.15 -8.28 -21.55
CA ASP A 60 11.46 -8.84 -22.86
C ASP A 60 11.27 -10.37 -22.92
N GLU A 61 11.33 -11.05 -21.77
CA GLU A 61 11.18 -12.50 -21.68
C GLU A 61 9.72 -12.92 -21.35
N PRO A 62 9.07 -13.71 -22.21
CA PRO A 62 7.67 -14.08 -22.04
C PRO A 62 7.40 -15.01 -20.85
N GLU A 63 8.42 -15.69 -20.33
CA GLU A 63 8.31 -16.58 -19.16
C GLU A 63 8.20 -15.80 -17.83
N LEU A 64 8.63 -14.54 -17.82
CA LEU A 64 8.67 -13.65 -16.64
C LEU A 64 7.64 -12.51 -16.72
N ALA A 65 6.73 -12.54 -17.70
CA ALA A 65 5.73 -11.48 -17.95
C ALA A 65 4.73 -11.24 -16.79
N LEU A 66 4.78 -12.04 -15.72
CA LEU A 66 3.99 -11.87 -14.50
C LEU A 66 4.84 -11.54 -13.25
N GLU A 67 6.15 -11.40 -13.41
CA GLU A 67 7.03 -11.01 -12.30
C GLU A 67 6.97 -9.49 -12.13
N ILE A 68 6.40 -9.03 -11.02
CA ILE A 68 6.27 -7.59 -10.74
C ILE A 68 7.57 -7.09 -10.09
N SER A 69 8.23 -6.15 -10.75
CA SER A 69 9.43 -5.46 -10.23
C SER A 69 9.07 -4.17 -9.48
N ILE A 70 9.99 -3.71 -8.64
CA ILE A 70 9.89 -2.40 -8.00
C ILE A 70 9.89 -1.25 -9.02
N GLN A 71 10.48 -1.47 -10.19
CA GLN A 71 10.45 -0.52 -11.30
C GLN A 71 9.03 -0.34 -11.85
N ASP A 72 8.26 -1.41 -12.00
CA ASP A 72 6.88 -1.35 -12.52
C ASP A 72 5.97 -0.61 -11.55
N VAL A 73 6.16 -0.84 -10.25
CA VAL A 73 5.44 -0.12 -9.19
C VAL A 73 5.82 1.36 -9.20
N ARG A 74 7.12 1.69 -9.37
CA ARG A 74 7.57 3.08 -9.47
C ARG A 74 6.88 3.76 -10.65
N MET A 75 6.97 3.21 -11.85
CA MET A 75 6.35 3.80 -13.05
C MET A 75 4.83 3.94 -12.90
N ALA A 76 4.15 2.94 -12.33
CA ALA A 76 2.72 3.04 -12.02
C ALA A 76 2.40 4.19 -11.06
N MET A 77 3.26 4.44 -10.07
CA MET A 77 3.11 5.56 -9.14
C MET A 77 3.36 6.91 -9.82
N GLN A 78 4.24 6.98 -10.82
CA GLN A 78 4.47 8.20 -11.63
C GLN A 78 3.24 8.49 -12.49
N ASP A 79 2.74 7.48 -13.21
CA ASP A 79 1.55 7.58 -14.06
C ASP A 79 0.28 7.93 -13.28
N CYS A 80 0.16 7.42 -12.04
CA CYS A 80 -0.94 7.77 -11.14
C CYS A 80 -0.77 9.15 -10.46
N GLY A 81 0.32 9.87 -10.73
CA GLY A 81 0.61 11.19 -10.18
C GLY A 81 0.99 11.19 -8.69
N ALA A 82 1.40 10.05 -8.14
CA ALA A 82 1.81 9.92 -6.74
C ALA A 82 3.25 10.43 -6.48
N LEU A 83 4.09 10.41 -7.52
CA LEU A 83 5.47 10.87 -7.48
C LEU A 83 5.54 12.19 -8.24
N GLY A 84 5.67 13.30 -7.52
CA GLY A 84 5.77 14.63 -8.10
C GLY A 84 6.57 15.56 -7.20
N PRO A 85 7.22 16.61 -7.75
CA PRO A 85 7.23 17.02 -9.16
C PRO A 85 8.25 16.26 -10.01
N GLU A 86 7.90 16.01 -11.28
CA GLU A 86 8.75 15.34 -12.29
C GLU A 86 8.95 16.26 -13.52
N LYS A 87 10.09 16.14 -14.21
CA LYS A 87 10.32 16.78 -15.52
C LYS A 87 9.44 16.13 -16.58
N CYS A 88 9.11 16.91 -17.60
CA CYS A 88 8.51 16.40 -18.83
C CYS A 88 9.39 15.30 -19.44
N LEU A 89 8.78 14.30 -20.08
CA LEU A 89 9.51 13.21 -20.71
C LEU A 89 10.52 13.73 -21.75
N GLU A 90 10.16 14.78 -22.49
CA GLU A 90 10.99 15.41 -23.49
C GLU A 90 12.28 16.00 -22.89
N ASP A 91 12.18 16.64 -21.72
CA ASP A 91 13.34 17.20 -21.03
C ASP A 91 14.26 16.09 -20.51
N GLN A 92 13.69 15.00 -19.98
CA GLN A 92 14.46 13.85 -19.50
C GLN A 92 15.20 13.16 -20.66
N LEU A 93 14.55 13.02 -21.82
CA LEU A 93 15.16 12.48 -23.04
C LEU A 93 16.28 13.38 -23.59
N TRP A 94 16.08 14.70 -23.54
CA TRP A 94 17.07 15.68 -24.01
C TRP A 94 18.32 15.70 -23.12
N GLU A 95 18.14 15.66 -21.79
CA GLU A 95 19.24 15.62 -20.83
C GLU A 95 19.88 14.23 -20.72
N GLY A 96 19.16 13.18 -21.11
CA GLY A 96 19.58 11.78 -20.96
C GLY A 96 19.64 11.33 -19.50
N ILE A 97 18.95 12.03 -18.59
CA ILE A 97 18.96 11.77 -17.14
C ILE A 97 17.51 11.53 -16.69
N GLU A 98 17.27 10.37 -16.07
CA GLU A 98 15.98 10.04 -15.44
C GLU A 98 15.74 10.95 -14.23
N ASP A 99 14.56 11.58 -14.16
CA ASP A 99 14.22 12.46 -13.04
C ASP A 99 13.76 11.66 -11.82
N THR A 100 14.60 11.60 -10.77
CA THR A 100 14.29 10.90 -9.52
C THR A 100 13.72 11.80 -8.43
N ARG A 101 13.53 13.11 -8.67
CA ARG A 101 13.19 14.07 -7.60
C ARG A 101 11.87 13.73 -6.89
N GLY A 102 10.87 13.25 -7.63
CA GLY A 102 9.61 12.78 -7.06
C GLY A 102 9.80 11.56 -6.14
N VAL A 103 10.65 10.62 -6.55
CA VAL A 103 11.01 9.43 -5.77
C VAL A 103 11.80 9.82 -4.52
N ASP A 104 12.77 10.73 -4.64
CA ASP A 104 13.58 11.22 -3.52
C ASP A 104 12.72 11.94 -2.48
N ALA A 105 11.79 12.79 -2.94
CA ALA A 105 10.82 13.46 -2.07
C ALA A 105 9.91 12.45 -1.36
N PHE A 106 9.46 11.41 -2.07
CA PHE A 106 8.67 10.33 -1.48
C PHE A 106 9.45 9.56 -0.41
N ILE A 107 10.71 9.19 -0.67
CA ILE A 107 11.58 8.51 0.29
C ILE A 107 11.83 9.40 1.52
N GLN A 108 12.10 10.69 1.30
CA GLN A 108 12.30 11.66 2.38
C GLN A 108 11.04 11.80 3.24
N TRP A 109 9.86 11.85 2.62
CA TRP A 109 8.59 11.84 3.35
C TRP A 109 8.40 10.54 4.12
N ALA A 110 8.62 9.39 3.48
CA ALA A 110 8.39 8.07 4.06
C ALA A 110 9.32 7.76 5.25
N LYS A 111 10.57 8.22 5.20
CA LYS A 111 11.56 8.12 6.30
C LYS A 111 11.51 9.33 7.25
N GLY A 112 10.79 10.37 6.90
CA GLY A 112 10.79 11.64 7.60
C GLY A 112 9.95 11.64 8.89
N PRO A 113 10.12 12.69 9.72
CA PRO A 113 9.41 12.83 11.00
C PRO A 113 7.89 12.87 10.82
N ARG A 114 7.41 13.46 9.72
CA ARG A 114 5.97 13.52 9.41
C ARG A 114 5.34 12.13 9.28
N ASN A 115 5.99 11.18 8.61
CA ASN A 115 5.47 9.82 8.51
C ASN A 115 5.67 9.03 9.82
N HIS A 116 6.74 9.33 10.55
CA HIS A 116 6.93 8.78 11.90
C HIS A 116 5.76 9.15 12.82
N ASP A 117 5.33 10.41 12.82
CA ASP A 117 4.16 10.86 13.59
C ASP A 117 2.86 10.21 13.12
N ILE A 118 2.69 10.00 11.82
CA ILE A 118 1.53 9.26 11.29
C ILE A 118 1.50 7.83 11.83
N LYS A 119 2.65 7.12 11.78
CA LYS A 119 2.78 5.77 12.33
C LYS A 119 2.53 5.76 13.84
N ARG A 120 3.06 6.75 14.55
CA ARG A 120 2.86 6.92 16.00
C ARG A 120 1.39 7.08 16.34
N VAL A 121 0.68 8.05 15.74
CA VAL A 121 -0.75 8.27 15.99
C VAL A 121 -1.61 7.07 15.59
N ALA A 122 -1.27 6.38 14.50
CA ALA A 122 -1.96 5.16 14.08
C ALA A 122 -1.77 3.99 15.06
N LEU A 123 -0.64 3.93 15.77
CA LEU A 123 -0.30 2.85 16.72
C LEU A 123 -0.66 3.19 18.18
N GLU A 124 -0.49 4.45 18.60
CA GLU A 124 -0.76 4.97 19.97
C GLU A 124 -2.21 5.45 20.14
N GLY A 125 -2.83 6.02 19.10
CA GLY A 125 -4.26 6.41 19.11
C GLY A 125 -5.23 5.23 19.23
N ALA A 126 -4.68 4.02 19.36
CA ALA A 126 -5.38 2.78 19.63
C ALA A 126 -5.25 2.34 21.11
N GLU A 127 -4.71 3.13 22.05
CA GLU A 127 -4.70 2.72 23.47
C GLU A 127 -6.11 2.48 24.07
N GLY A 128 -7.17 3.04 23.48
CA GLY A 128 -8.57 2.71 23.84
C GLY A 128 -9.30 1.79 22.86
N ALA A 129 -8.67 1.35 21.77
CA ALA A 129 -9.31 0.58 20.69
C ALA A 129 -8.49 -0.63 20.18
N ARG A 130 -7.27 -0.82 20.70
CA ARG A 130 -6.34 -1.91 20.35
C ARG A 130 -6.93 -3.28 20.66
N GLU A 131 -7.72 -3.38 21.72
CA GLU A 131 -8.14 -4.67 22.27
C GLU A 131 -9.49 -5.17 21.76
N ASP A 132 -10.34 -4.32 21.16
CA ASP A 132 -11.70 -4.74 20.81
C ASP A 132 -11.94 -4.93 19.31
N TYR A 133 -11.46 -4.03 18.45
CA TYR A 133 -11.78 -4.09 17.02
C TYR A 133 -10.80 -4.94 16.22
N LEU A 134 -9.50 -4.74 16.41
CA LEU A 134 -8.47 -5.54 15.72
C LEU A 134 -8.46 -6.98 16.26
N MET A 135 -8.51 -7.18 17.58
CA MET A 135 -8.64 -8.53 18.15
C MET A 135 -9.99 -9.18 17.85
N GLY A 136 -11.08 -8.41 17.76
CA GLY A 136 -12.39 -8.90 17.35
C GLY A 136 -12.45 -9.37 15.90
N LEU A 137 -11.76 -8.67 14.99
CA LEU A 137 -11.61 -9.05 13.59
C LEU A 137 -10.58 -10.17 13.41
N LEU A 138 -9.42 -10.13 14.08
CA LEU A 138 -8.40 -11.18 14.04
C LEU A 138 -8.95 -12.52 14.58
N ARG A 139 -9.79 -12.49 15.62
CA ARG A 139 -10.51 -13.69 16.11
C ARG A 139 -11.45 -14.28 15.06
N ARG A 140 -12.07 -13.44 14.21
CA ARG A 140 -12.98 -13.87 13.14
C ARG A 140 -12.23 -14.29 11.88
N THR A 141 -11.05 -13.75 11.62
CA THR A 141 -10.21 -14.06 10.46
C THR A 141 -9.06 -15.01 10.80
N LYS A 142 -9.27 -15.96 11.73
CA LYS A 142 -8.28 -17.00 12.09
C LYS A 142 -7.73 -17.80 10.90
N TYR A 143 -8.40 -17.81 9.76
CA TYR A 143 -7.94 -18.49 8.55
C TYR A 143 -6.79 -17.77 7.83
N LEU A 144 -6.67 -16.44 7.94
CA LEU A 144 -5.60 -15.69 7.26
C LEU A 144 -4.29 -15.72 8.05
N THR A 145 -4.36 -15.72 9.38
CA THR A 145 -3.17 -15.85 10.24
C THR A 145 -2.56 -17.24 10.12
N LEU A 146 -3.39 -18.29 9.96
CA LEU A 146 -2.91 -19.64 9.65
C LEU A 146 -2.20 -19.73 8.29
N LEU A 147 -2.61 -18.94 7.28
CA LEU A 147 -1.91 -18.91 5.98
C LEU A 147 -0.57 -18.17 6.05
N ILE A 148 -0.48 -17.10 6.85
CA ILE A 148 0.78 -16.38 7.08
C ILE A 148 1.74 -17.23 7.94
N GLU A 149 1.24 -17.90 8.98
CA GLU A 149 2.04 -18.83 9.80
C GLU A 149 2.47 -20.06 9.00
N CYS A 150 1.62 -20.62 8.12
CA CYS A 150 1.99 -21.74 7.25
C CYS A 150 3.10 -21.37 6.26
N SER A 151 3.09 -20.15 5.71
CA SER A 151 4.15 -19.67 4.81
C SER A 151 5.48 -19.37 5.55
N VAL A 152 5.40 -19.02 6.84
CA VAL A 152 6.59 -18.83 7.70
C VAL A 152 7.17 -20.18 8.16
N GLU A 153 6.35 -21.17 8.47
CA GLU A 153 6.82 -22.53 8.81
C GLU A 153 7.43 -23.24 7.59
N GLU A 154 6.91 -23.02 6.37
CA GLU A 154 7.46 -23.61 5.16
C GLU A 154 8.89 -23.11 4.85
N LYS A 155 9.18 -21.83 5.10
CA LYS A 155 10.54 -21.27 5.02
C LYS A 155 11.47 -21.78 6.13
N ALA A 156 10.95 -22.02 7.33
CA ALA A 156 11.73 -22.57 8.44
C ALA A 156 12.07 -24.06 8.27
N PHE A 157 11.26 -24.80 7.51
CA PHE A 157 11.49 -26.21 7.19
C PHE A 157 12.47 -26.39 6.01
N CYS A 158 12.43 -25.51 5.00
CA CYS A 158 13.35 -25.57 3.87
C CYS A 158 14.80 -25.15 4.23
N GLY A 159 14.98 -24.31 5.25
CA GLY A 159 16.31 -23.91 5.76
C GLY A 159 17.04 -24.95 6.62
N ARG A 160 16.41 -26.09 6.95
CA ARG A 160 17.01 -27.13 7.82
C ARG A 160 17.37 -28.45 7.13
N ARG A 161 17.21 -28.55 5.80
CA ARG A 161 17.61 -29.73 4.99
C ARG A 161 18.59 -29.40 3.86
N GLY A 162 19.45 -28.42 4.11
CA GLY A 162 20.62 -28.11 3.29
C GLY A 162 21.92 -28.35 4.05
N LEU A 163 22.12 -29.59 4.51
CA LEU A 163 23.41 -30.23 4.82
C LEU A 163 23.26 -31.72 4.51
#